data_AF-A0A942P0W2-F1
#
_entry.id   AF-A0A942P0W2-F1
#
_cell.length_a   1.000
_cell.length_b   1.000
_cell.length_c   1.000
_cell.angle_alpha   90.00
_cell.angle_beta   90.00
_cell.angle_gamma   90.00
#
_symmetry.space_group_name_H-M   'P 1'
#
loop_
_entity.id
_entity.type
_entity.pdbx_description
1 polymer ?
#
loop_
_entity_poly.entity_id
_entity_poly.type
_entity_poly.pdbx_seq_one_letter_code
_entity_poly.pdbx_strand_id
1 'polypeptide(L)'
;MYFHQMNFFWNIVNLAIAGYALFQFTASDPSAYNFTEALGQHLKTKNLFIINAGLDIIYIIIGLYLLKHAGKPIKKPERLKGFGRSIILQGGFLFVFDLIMYALQLVNESKFPEMF
;
A
#
# COMPACT_ATOMS: atom_id res chain seq x y z
N MET A 1 -0.49 24.27 4.77
CA MET A 1 -0.76 23.54 6.04
C MET A 1 -1.49 22.20 5.83
N TYR A 2 -2.63 22.16 5.12
CA TYR A 2 -3.46 20.94 4.99
C TYR A 2 -2.76 19.72 4.37
N PHE A 3 -1.82 19.91 3.43
CA PHE A 3 -0.99 18.82 2.89
C PHE A 3 -0.18 18.11 3.99
N HIS A 4 0.50 18.87 4.86
CA HIS A 4 1.30 18.30 5.95
C HIS A 4 0.44 17.64 7.02
N GLN A 5 -0.74 18.19 7.32
CA GLN A 5 -1.70 17.56 8.24
C GLN A 5 -2.15 16.20 7.72
N MET A 6 -2.50 16.10 6.44
CA MET A 6 -2.89 14.82 5.84
C MET A 6 -1.71 13.83 5.84
N ASN A 7 -0.49 14.28 5.53
CA ASN A 7 0.70 13.43 5.61
C ASN A 7 0.99 12.97 7.03
N PHE A 8 0.77 13.80 8.05
CA PHE A 8 0.92 13.40 9.45
C PHE A 8 -0.05 12.26 9.81
N PHE A 9 -1.32 12.36 9.43
CA PHE A 9 -2.29 11.27 9.63
C PHE A 9 -1.88 9.99 8.90
N TRP A 10 -1.39 10.10 7.67
CA TRP A 10 -0.86 8.95 6.94
C TRP A 10 0.34 8.29 7.62
N ASN A 11 1.25 9.08 8.20
CA ASN A 11 2.37 8.52 8.96
C ASN A 11 1.90 7.77 10.21
N ILE A 12 0.84 8.23 10.88
CA ILE A 12 0.22 7.49 11.99
C ILE A 12 -0.33 6.14 11.51
N VAL A 13 -1.02 6.11 10.36
CA VAL A 13 -1.52 4.87 9.76
C VAL A 13 -0.36 3.93 9.44
N ASN A 14 0.71 4.43 8.80
CA ASN A 14 1.91 3.64 8.50
C ASN A 14 2.55 3.07 9.77
N LEU A 15 2.64 3.86 10.84
CA LEU A 15 3.19 3.43 12.12
C LEU A 15 2.35 2.31 12.73
N ALA A 16 1.03 2.40 12.67
CA ALA A 16 0.12 1.36 13.16
C ALA A 16 0.28 0.05 12.38
N ILE A 17 0.33 0.13 11.04
CA ILE A 17 0.54 -1.03 10.17
C ILE A 17 1.90 -1.68 10.46
N ALA A 18 2.97 -0.87 10.55
CA ALA A 18 4.31 -1.35 10.85
C ALA A 18 4.39 -2.01 12.23
N GLY A 19 3.77 -1.41 13.25
CA GLY A 19 3.69 -1.97 14.60
C GLY A 19 2.97 -3.31 14.64
N TYR A 20 1.83 -3.41 13.93
CA TYR A 20 1.09 -4.67 13.82
C TYR A 20 1.91 -5.74 13.08
N ALA A 21 2.54 -5.40 11.96
CA ALA A 21 3.39 -6.32 11.20
C ALA A 21 4.56 -6.84 12.05
N LEU A 22 5.22 -5.96 12.82
CA LEU A 22 6.32 -6.33 13.71
C LEU A 22 5.85 -7.25 14.84
N PHE A 23 4.69 -6.97 15.44
CA PHE A 23 4.07 -7.83 16.44
C PHE A 23 3.78 -9.22 15.88
N GLN A 24 3.18 -9.31 14.69
CA GLN A 24 2.91 -10.58 14.03
C GLN A 24 4.19 -11.36 13.71
N PHE A 25 5.23 -10.67 13.24
CA PHE A 25 6.52 -11.30 12.92
C PHE A 25 7.19 -11.88 14.17
N THR A 26 7.20 -11.14 15.28
CA THR A 26 7.79 -11.61 16.55
C THR A 26 6.97 -12.73 17.22
N ALA A 27 5.67 -12.81 16.94
CA ALA A 27 4.79 -13.86 17.45
C ALA A 27 4.76 -15.15 16.59
N SER A 28 5.36 -15.12 15.38
CA SER A 28 5.35 -16.25 14.43
C SER A 28 6.69 -16.96 14.40
N ASP A 29 6.72 -18.30 14.45
CA ASP A 29 7.94 -19.09 14.27
C ASP A 29 8.08 -19.52 12.79
N PRO A 30 9.06 -18.99 12.03
CA PRO A 30 9.25 -19.32 10.62
C PRO A 30 9.63 -20.79 10.38
N SER A 31 10.17 -21.48 11.39
CA SER A 31 10.62 -22.87 11.29
C SER A 31 9.49 -23.90 11.42
N ALA A 32 8.29 -23.45 11.81
CA ALA A 32 7.12 -24.31 12.00
C ALA A 32 6.32 -24.58 10.72
N TYR A 33 6.65 -23.94 9.59
CA TYR A 33 5.88 -24.07 8.35
C TYR A 33 6.38 -25.20 7.45
N ASN A 34 5.48 -26.13 7.10
CA ASN A 34 5.76 -27.13 6.06
C ASN A 34 5.75 -26.49 4.66
N PHE A 35 6.41 -27.11 3.67
CA PHE A 35 6.54 -26.57 2.31
C PHE A 35 5.20 -26.12 1.67
N THR A 36 4.13 -26.90 1.86
CA THR A 36 2.78 -26.57 1.36
C THR A 36 2.20 -25.33 2.04
N GLU A 37 2.50 -25.11 3.32
CA GLU A 37 2.05 -23.94 4.07
C GLU A 37 2.85 -22.70 3.67
N ALA A 38 4.15 -22.85 3.41
CA ALA A 38 5.00 -21.80 2.87
C ALA A 38 4.52 -21.34 1.48
N LEU A 39 4.16 -22.29 0.60
CA LEU A 39 3.59 -21.97 -0.72
C LEU A 39 2.23 -21.25 -0.60
N GLY A 40 1.37 -21.68 0.34
CA GLY A 40 0.11 -21.02 0.64
C GLY A 40 0.29 -19.58 1.16
N GLN A 41 1.30 -19.34 1.99
CA GLN A 41 1.67 -17.99 2.46
C GLN A 41 2.13 -17.11 1.29
N HIS A 42 2.97 -17.63 0.39
CA HIS A 42 3.42 -16.90 -0.79
C HIS A 42 2.26 -16.44 -1.68
N LEU A 43 1.29 -17.31 -1.95
CA LEU A 43 0.11 -16.96 -2.75
C LEU A 43 -0.78 -15.92 -2.05
N LYS A 44 -0.94 -16.01 -0.72
CA LYS A 44 -1.68 -15.01 0.06
C LYS A 44 -1.02 -13.64 -0.01
N THR A 45 0.31 -13.59 0.15
CA THR A 45 1.08 -12.34 0.05
C THR A 45 0.97 -11.72 -1.34
N LYS A 46 1.07 -12.52 -2.41
CA LYS A 46 0.87 -12.06 -3.79
C LYS A 46 -0.52 -11.47 -4.01
N ASN A 47 -1.56 -12.14 -3.52
CA ASN A 47 -2.94 -11.66 -3.63
C ASN A 47 -3.15 -10.35 -2.86
N LEU A 48 -2.53 -10.19 -1.69
CA LEU A 48 -2.58 -8.94 -0.92
C LEU A 48 -1.98 -7.77 -1.69
N PHE A 49 -0.83 -7.94 -2.35
CA PHE A 49 -0.22 -6.88 -3.15
C PHE A 49 -1.06 -6.45 -4.35
N ILE A 50 -1.69 -7.39 -5.07
CA ILE A 50 -2.58 -7.04 -6.20
C ILE A 50 -3.83 -6.30 -5.70
N ILE A 51 -4.40 -6.71 -4.57
CA ILE A 51 -5.56 -6.04 -3.96
C ILE A 51 -5.18 -4.62 -3.52
N ASN A 52 -4.02 -4.44 -2.89
CA ASN A 52 -3.52 -3.12 -2.47
C ASN A 52 -3.22 -2.22 -3.66
N ALA A 53 -2.60 -2.72 -4.73
CA ALA A 53 -2.37 -1.95 -5.95
C ALA A 53 -3.68 -1.43 -6.56
N GLY A 54 -4.77 -2.21 -6.48
CA GLY A 54 -6.10 -1.76 -6.87
C GLY A 54 -6.65 -0.65 -5.97
N LEU A 55 -6.43 -0.76 -4.65
CA LEU A 55 -6.79 0.28 -3.69
C LEU A 55 -6.01 1.58 -3.90
N ASP A 56 -4.75 1.51 -4.32
CA ASP A 56 -3.91 2.67 -4.61
C ASP A 56 -4.42 3.48 -5.80
N ILE A 57 -4.91 2.79 -6.83
CA ILE A 57 -5.59 3.44 -7.96
C ILE A 57 -6.82 4.20 -7.46
N ILE A 58 -7.60 3.61 -6.54
CA ILE A 58 -8.75 4.28 -5.93
C ILE A 58 -8.30 5.53 -5.15
N TYR A 59 -7.21 5.45 -4.37
CA TYR A 59 -6.65 6.63 -3.69
C TYR A 59 -6.30 7.74 -4.67
N ILE A 60 -5.59 7.44 -5.75
CA ILE A 60 -5.23 8.42 -6.78
C ILE A 60 -6.47 9.07 -7.39
N ILE A 61 -7.49 8.27 -7.75
CA ILE A 61 -8.76 8.76 -8.29
C ILE A 61 -9.46 9.70 -7.30
N ILE A 62 -9.55 9.33 -6.02
CA ILE A 62 -10.15 10.15 -4.97
C ILE A 62 -9.39 11.48 -4.85
N GLY A 63 -8.06 11.44 -4.83
CA GLY A 63 -7.25 12.64 -4.72
C GLY A 63 -7.42 13.58 -5.93
N LEU A 64 -7.48 13.04 -7.15
CA LEU A 64 -7.76 13.80 -8.37
C LEU A 64 -9.18 14.40 -8.34
N TYR A 65 -10.16 13.65 -7.85
CA TYR A 65 -11.52 14.13 -7.65
C TYR A 65 -11.56 15.33 -6.70
N LEU A 66 -10.83 15.28 -5.58
CA LEU A 66 -10.71 16.39 -4.62
C LEU A 66 -10.04 17.61 -5.25
N LEU A 67 -8.99 17.43 -6.05
CA LEU A 67 -8.33 18.53 -6.77
C LEU A 67 -9.27 19.20 -7.77
N LYS A 68 -10.03 18.41 -8.55
CA LYS A 68 -11.01 18.91 -9.52
C LYS A 68 -12.13 19.71 -8.84
N HIS A 69 -12.59 19.25 -7.67
CA HIS A 69 -13.63 19.94 -6.92
C HIS A 69 -13.13 21.22 -6.26
N ALA A 70 -11.85 21.30 -5.87
CA ALA A 70 -11.31 22.50 -5.26
C ALA A 70 -11.31 23.77 -6.14
N GLY A 71 -11.60 23.65 -7.45
CA GLY A 71 -11.76 24.79 -8.37
C GLY A 71 -13.18 25.36 -8.44
N LYS A 72 -14.18 24.72 -7.83
CA LYS A 72 -15.57 25.22 -7.76
C LYS A 72 -15.73 26.20 -6.58
N PRO A 73 -16.77 27.06 -6.55
CA PRO A 73 -17.09 27.89 -5.38
C PRO A 73 -17.62 27.03 -4.23
N ILE A 74 -16.73 26.29 -3.56
CA ILE A 74 -17.03 25.44 -2.41
C ILE A 74 -16.38 26.01 -1.16
N LYS A 75 -16.96 25.74 0.02
CA LYS A 75 -16.34 26.07 1.31
C LYS A 75 -15.01 25.31 1.45
N LYS A 76 -13.90 26.06 1.61
CA LYS A 76 -12.53 25.58 1.92
C LYS A 76 -11.77 24.87 0.78
N PRO A 77 -11.51 25.54 -0.36
CA PRO A 77 -10.79 24.98 -1.51
C PRO A 77 -9.34 24.57 -1.18
N GLU A 78 -8.68 25.28 -0.25
CA GLU A 78 -7.30 24.96 0.14
C GLU A 78 -7.16 23.61 0.84
N ARG A 79 -8.18 23.20 1.62
CA ARG A 79 -8.20 21.90 2.29
C ARG A 79 -8.32 20.77 1.28
N LEU A 80 -9.22 20.91 0.32
CA LEU A 80 -9.40 19.94 -0.77
C LEU A 80 -8.13 19.80 -1.61
N LYS A 81 -7.45 20.92 -1.93
CA LYS A 81 -6.16 20.89 -2.64
C LYS A 81 -5.09 20.18 -1.82
N GLY A 82 -4.94 20.52 -0.54
CA GLY A 82 -3.94 19.92 0.34
C GLY A 82 -4.14 18.42 0.53
N PHE A 83 -5.37 17.99 0.81
CA PHE A 83 -5.70 16.58 1.03
C PHE A 83 -5.61 15.79 -0.28
N GLY A 84 -6.13 16.32 -1.38
CA GLY A 84 -6.03 15.68 -2.69
C GLY A 84 -4.58 15.43 -3.10
N ARG A 85 -3.68 16.42 -2.95
CA ARG A 85 -2.24 16.25 -3.21
C ARG A 85 -1.60 15.18 -2.34
N SER A 86 -1.93 15.14 -1.05
CA SER A 86 -1.37 14.15 -0.12
C SER A 86 -1.87 12.74 -0.44
N ILE A 87 -3.16 12.57 -0.73
CA ILE A 87 -3.73 11.27 -1.10
C ILE A 87 -3.13 10.75 -2.41
N ILE A 88 -2.97 11.61 -3.43
CA ILE A 88 -2.30 11.22 -4.69
C ILE A 88 -0.86 10.80 -4.43
N LEU A 89 -0.12 11.55 -3.61
CA LEU A 89 1.27 11.23 -3.29
C LEU A 89 1.37 9.86 -2.60
N GLN A 90 0.53 9.61 -1.60
CA GLN A 90 0.54 8.36 -0.84
C GLN A 90 0.09 7.17 -1.70
N GLY A 91 -1.02 7.30 -2.43
CA GLY A 91 -1.49 6.26 -3.35
C GLY A 91 -0.49 5.99 -4.48
N GLY A 92 0.14 7.03 -5.03
CA GLY A 92 1.18 6.88 -6.05
C GLY A 92 2.43 6.15 -5.54
N PHE A 93 2.87 6.47 -4.33
CA PHE A 93 3.98 5.78 -3.68
C PHE A 93 3.67 4.29 -3.44
N LEU A 94 2.50 4.00 -2.86
CA LEU A 94 2.07 2.62 -2.58
C LEU A 94 1.91 1.81 -3.87
N PHE A 95 1.34 2.41 -4.93
CA PHE A 95 1.17 1.73 -6.21
C PHE A 95 2.51 1.30 -6.82
N VAL A 96 3.51 2.19 -6.78
CA VAL A 96 4.87 1.87 -7.25
C VAL A 96 5.51 0.80 -6.39
N PHE A 97 5.36 0.90 -5.06
CA PHE A 97 5.86 -0.11 -4.13
C PHE A 97 5.27 -1.49 -4.41
N ASP A 98 3.94 -1.58 -4.54
CA ASP A 98 3.23 -2.84 -4.81
C ASP A 98 3.61 -3.44 -6.17
N LEU A 99 3.80 -2.61 -7.20
CA LEU A 99 4.25 -3.06 -8.51
C LEU A 99 5.68 -3.63 -8.45
N ILE A 100 6.59 -2.97 -7.72
CA ILE A 100 7.95 -3.47 -7.50
C ILE A 100 7.91 -4.80 -6.73
N MET A 101 7.14 -4.89 -5.65
CA MET A 101 6.99 -6.11 -4.86
C MET A 101 6.41 -7.26 -5.68
N TYR A 102 5.39 -6.99 -6.48
CA TYR A 102 4.81 -7.97 -7.40
C TYR A 102 5.84 -8.44 -8.43
N ALA A 103 6.62 -7.53 -9.03
CA ALA A 103 7.69 -7.89 -9.96
C ALA A 103 8.79 -8.76 -9.31
N LEU A 104 9.19 -8.44 -8.07
CA LEU A 104 10.13 -9.25 -7.31
C LEU A 104 9.59 -10.65 -7.02
N GLN A 105 8.29 -10.75 -6.70
CA GLN A 105 7.63 -12.04 -6.46
C GLN A 105 7.63 -12.91 -7.72
N LEU A 106 7.42 -12.33 -8.91
CA LEU A 106 7.50 -13.04 -10.19
C LEU A 106 8.90 -13.57 -10.49
N VAL A 107 9.94 -12.79 -10.21
CA VAL A 107 11.34 -13.22 -10.38
C VAL A 107 11.71 -14.34 -9.40
N ASN A 108 11.17 -14.32 -8.19
CA ASN A 108 11.37 -15.41 -7.25
C ASN A 108 10.62 -16.68 -7.69
N GLU A 109 9.38 -16.55 -8.20
CA GLU A 109 8.59 -17.67 -8.76
C GLU A 109 9.33 -18.41 -9.89
N SER A 110 10.07 -17.71 -10.75
CA SER A 110 10.82 -18.35 -11.84
C SER A 110 12.04 -19.17 -11.37
N LYS A 111 12.49 -19.03 -10.11
CA LYS A 111 13.58 -19.82 -9.53
C LYS A 111 13.11 -21.08 -8.80
N PHE A 112 11.81 -21.20 -8.49
CA PHE A 112 11.24 -22.41 -7.90
C PHE A 112 11.24 -23.65 -8.82
N PRO A 113 11.06 -23.56 -10.15
CA PRO A 113 11.17 -24.74 -11.01
C PRO A 113 12.60 -25.28 -11.17
N GLU A 114 13.65 -24.53 -10.78
CA GLU A 114 15.06 -24.98 -10.89
C GLU A 114 15.57 -25.71 -9.63
N MET A 115 14.76 -25.83 -8.57
CA MET A 115 15.09 -26.60 -7.37
C MET A 115 14.55 -28.05 -7.38
N PHE A 116 14.10 -28.52 -8.56
CA PHE A 116 13.67 -29.90 -8.81
C PHE A 116 14.43 -30.49 -10.00
#